data_AF-A0A4R3HQN5-F1
#
_entry.id   AF-A0A4R3HQN5-F1
#
_cell.length_a   1.000
_cell.length_b   1.000
_cell.length_c   1.000
_cell.angle_alpha   90.00
_cell.angle_beta   90.00
_cell.angle_gamma   90.00
#
_symmetry.space_group_name_H-M   'P 1'
#
loop_
_entity.id
_entity.type
_entity.pdbx_description
1 polymer ?
#
loop_
_entity_poly.entity_id
_entity_poly.type
_entity_poly.pdbx_seq_one_letter_code
_entity_poly.pdbx_strand_id
1 'polypeptide(L)'
;MNFESELEIANEFRKSLDSRMGNIVIPGNPRSRLFNGFYHLASEHFCSLVHLLNLNFFASAGALLRSQYEATVRGLYFQDFSSKKALNNFISGKCNTTLAGLVGQISSQLDKEKGSSFYILFKKLETLMNEFNHGGMEQIDRRFTETEMTNNFSEKDKHLIVTISLLLIRVSTTCALNAAGKEDEAKIIIDEVLSDNP
;
A
#
# COMPACT_ATOMS: atom_id res chain seq x y z
N MET A 1 -11.13 -4.52 15.11
CA MET A 1 -12.34 -4.06 14.39
C MET A 1 -12.94 -5.21 13.60
N ASN A 2 -14.16 -5.05 13.08
CA ASN A 2 -14.75 -5.96 12.08
C ASN A 2 -14.64 -5.34 10.68
N PHE A 3 -14.94 -6.12 9.63
CA PHE A 3 -14.81 -5.67 8.24
C PHE A 3 -15.58 -4.38 7.95
N GLU A 4 -16.85 -4.28 8.36
CA GLU A 4 -17.70 -3.11 8.09
C GLU A 4 -17.16 -1.83 8.74
N SER A 5 -16.73 -1.91 10.01
CA SER A 5 -16.12 -0.75 10.69
C SER A 5 -14.83 -0.30 10.03
N GLU A 6 -14.00 -1.22 9.57
CA GLU A 6 -12.73 -0.92 8.92
C GLU A 6 -12.95 -0.36 7.50
N LEU A 7 -13.96 -0.87 6.79
CA LEU A 7 -14.39 -0.35 5.49
C LEU A 7 -14.94 1.08 5.60
N GLU A 8 -15.67 1.40 6.66
CA GLU A 8 -16.13 2.76 6.91
C GLU A 8 -14.94 3.73 7.12
N ILE A 9 -13.94 3.33 7.93
CA ILE A 9 -12.72 4.12 8.10
C ILE A 9 -12.00 4.30 6.76
N ALA A 10 -11.89 3.24 5.95
CA ALA A 10 -11.28 3.34 4.62
C ALA A 10 -12.06 4.27 3.68
N ASN A 11 -13.40 4.26 3.74
CA ASN A 11 -14.25 5.17 2.96
C ASN A 11 -14.06 6.63 3.39
N GLU A 12 -14.00 6.91 4.68
CA GLU A 12 -13.75 8.26 5.20
C GLU A 12 -12.33 8.74 4.84
N PHE A 13 -11.33 7.87 5.00
CA PHE A 13 -9.97 8.19 4.58
C PHE A 13 -9.89 8.51 3.09
N ARG A 14 -10.55 7.71 2.25
CA ARG A 14 -10.67 7.92 0.79
C ARG A 14 -11.26 9.29 0.45
N LYS A 15 -12.35 9.70 1.12
CA LYS A 15 -12.97 11.02 0.91
C LYS A 15 -12.04 12.18 1.30
N SER A 16 -11.15 11.95 2.27
CA SER A 16 -10.21 12.96 2.77
C SER A 16 -8.91 13.09 1.97
N LEU A 17 -8.60 12.16 1.05
CA LEU A 17 -7.32 12.17 0.33
C LEU A 17 -7.06 13.46 -0.45
N ASP A 18 -8.04 13.91 -1.22
CA ASP A 18 -7.90 15.10 -2.06
C ASP A 18 -7.69 16.38 -1.24
N SER A 19 -8.40 16.51 -0.11
CA SER A 19 -8.28 17.69 0.75
C SER A 19 -6.92 17.71 1.48
N ARG A 20 -6.43 16.56 1.96
CA ARG A 20 -5.10 16.42 2.58
C ARG A 20 -3.97 16.73 1.58
N MET A 21 -4.14 16.29 0.33
CA MET A 21 -3.18 16.53 -0.74
C MET A 21 -3.34 17.88 -1.45
N GLY A 22 -4.34 18.67 -1.06
CA GLY A 22 -4.61 19.98 -1.62
C GLY A 22 -3.41 20.92 -1.53
N ASN A 23 -3.14 21.61 -2.64
CA ASN A 23 -2.11 22.66 -2.79
C ASN A 23 -0.66 22.21 -2.60
N ILE A 24 -0.35 20.91 -2.70
CA ILE A 24 1.03 20.44 -2.63
C ILE A 24 1.78 20.81 -3.90
N VAL A 25 2.85 21.60 -3.74
CA VAL A 25 3.78 21.93 -4.83
C VAL A 25 4.79 20.81 -4.95
N ILE A 26 4.71 20.05 -6.04
CA ILE A 26 5.65 18.95 -6.31
C ILE A 26 6.90 19.51 -6.99
N PRO A 27 8.10 19.35 -6.41
CA PRO A 27 9.34 19.75 -7.07
C PRO A 27 9.51 19.01 -8.40
N GLY A 28 9.96 19.72 -9.44
CA GLY A 28 10.14 19.15 -10.79
C GLY A 28 11.32 18.17 -10.93
N ASN A 29 12.08 17.89 -9.87
CA ASN A 29 13.23 17.00 -9.95
C ASN A 29 12.77 15.53 -10.14
N PRO A 30 13.59 14.68 -10.78
CA PRO A 30 13.16 13.32 -11.14
C PRO A 30 12.77 12.44 -9.95
N ARG A 31 13.40 12.63 -8.79
CA ARG A 31 13.10 11.89 -7.57
C ARG A 31 11.72 12.24 -7.05
N SER A 32 11.43 13.53 -6.87
CA SER A 32 10.13 14.01 -6.41
C SER A 32 9.02 13.60 -7.39
N ARG A 33 9.26 13.66 -8.69
CA ARG A 33 8.28 13.19 -9.69
C ARG A 33 7.99 11.69 -9.59
N LEU A 34 9.01 10.85 -9.44
CA LEU A 34 8.83 9.41 -9.29
C LEU A 34 8.10 9.07 -8.00
N PHE A 35 8.50 9.66 -6.88
CA PHE A 35 7.85 9.47 -5.60
C PHE A 35 6.36 9.85 -5.66
N ASN A 36 6.04 11.06 -6.12
CA ASN A 36 4.65 11.52 -6.18
C ASN A 36 3.83 10.73 -7.20
N GLY A 37 4.43 10.26 -8.30
CA GLY A 37 3.77 9.37 -9.26
C GLY A 37 3.40 8.03 -8.64
N PHE A 38 4.30 7.42 -7.86
CA PHE A 38 4.00 6.19 -7.13
C PHE A 38 3.00 6.39 -6.00
N TYR A 39 3.08 7.51 -5.29
CA TYR A 39 2.06 7.88 -4.31
C TYR A 39 0.68 7.96 -4.95
N HIS A 40 0.54 8.73 -6.04
CA HIS A 40 -0.72 8.87 -6.75
C HIS A 40 -1.26 7.51 -7.22
N LEU A 41 -0.40 6.67 -7.79
CA LEU A 41 -0.77 5.32 -8.21
C LEU A 41 -1.24 4.44 -7.04
N ALA A 42 -0.57 4.52 -5.89
CA ALA A 42 -1.01 3.84 -4.67
C ALA A 42 -2.38 4.35 -4.18
N SER A 43 -2.62 5.66 -4.25
CA SER A 43 -3.91 6.30 -3.94
C SER A 43 -5.02 5.84 -4.88
N GLU A 44 -4.76 5.78 -6.19
CA GLU A 44 -5.73 5.30 -7.19
C GLU A 44 -6.08 3.83 -6.96
N HIS A 45 -5.09 2.99 -6.65
CA HIS A 45 -5.32 1.58 -6.30
C HIS A 45 -6.12 1.44 -5.01
N PHE A 46 -5.82 2.22 -3.97
CA PHE A 46 -6.61 2.27 -2.73
C PHE A 46 -8.07 2.67 -2.99
N CYS A 47 -8.30 3.78 -3.70
CA CYS A 47 -9.64 4.25 -4.04
C CYS A 47 -10.43 3.19 -4.82
N SER A 48 -9.79 2.55 -5.81
CA SER A 48 -10.40 1.50 -6.62
C SER A 48 -10.73 0.26 -5.78
N LEU A 49 -9.81 -0.15 -4.90
CA LEU A 49 -9.98 -1.27 -3.99
C LEU A 49 -11.18 -1.03 -3.06
N VAL A 50 -11.26 0.13 -2.40
CA VAL A 50 -12.38 0.49 -1.52
C VAL A 50 -13.70 0.47 -2.29
N HIS A 51 -13.73 0.97 -3.53
CA HIS A 51 -14.92 0.91 -4.38
C HIS A 51 -15.34 -0.55 -4.68
N LEU A 52 -14.38 -1.43 -5.00
CA LEU A 52 -14.64 -2.85 -5.21
C LEU A 52 -15.15 -3.56 -3.95
N LEU A 53 -14.62 -3.22 -2.77
CA LEU A 53 -15.10 -3.75 -1.50
C LEU A 53 -16.56 -3.38 -1.23
N ASN A 54 -16.93 -2.11 -1.46
CA ASN A 54 -18.32 -1.64 -1.33
C ASN A 54 -19.29 -2.36 -2.30
N LEU A 55 -18.79 -2.86 -3.43
CA LEU A 55 -19.55 -3.65 -4.41
C LEU A 55 -19.47 -5.17 -4.18
N ASN A 56 -18.86 -5.62 -3.07
CA ASN A 56 -18.61 -7.02 -2.77
C ASN A 56 -17.74 -7.76 -3.82
N PHE A 57 -16.85 -7.05 -4.52
CA PHE A 57 -15.87 -7.63 -5.45
C PHE A 57 -14.53 -7.94 -4.77
N PHE A 58 -14.58 -8.73 -3.69
CA PHE A 58 -13.43 -9.00 -2.80
C PHE A 58 -12.21 -9.62 -3.49
N ALA A 59 -12.41 -10.54 -4.43
CA ALA A 59 -11.30 -11.14 -5.16
C ALA A 59 -10.53 -10.12 -6.00
N SER A 60 -11.25 -9.22 -6.67
CA SER A 60 -10.64 -8.15 -7.48
C SER A 60 -10.00 -7.09 -6.59
N ALA A 61 -10.62 -6.77 -5.45
CA ALA A 61 -10.04 -5.91 -4.43
C ALA A 61 -8.72 -6.49 -3.89
N GLY A 62 -8.69 -7.78 -3.53
CA GLY A 62 -7.51 -8.49 -3.07
C GLY A 62 -6.38 -8.51 -4.11
N ALA A 63 -6.70 -8.64 -5.39
CA ALA A 63 -5.71 -8.58 -6.46
C ALA A 63 -5.04 -7.19 -6.56
N LEU A 64 -5.81 -6.12 -6.37
CA LEU A 64 -5.27 -4.74 -6.39
C LEU A 64 -4.31 -4.45 -5.23
N LEU A 65 -4.39 -5.17 -4.11
CA LEU A 65 -3.47 -4.99 -2.98
C LEU A 65 -2.01 -5.08 -3.39
N ARG A 66 -1.66 -6.04 -4.27
CA ARG A 66 -0.27 -6.21 -4.71
C ARG A 66 0.22 -5.01 -5.51
N SER A 67 -0.63 -4.47 -6.38
CA SER A 67 -0.31 -3.29 -7.17
C SER A 67 -0.16 -2.06 -6.27
N GLN A 68 -1.03 -1.88 -5.28
CA GLN A 68 -0.92 -0.83 -4.27
C GLN A 68 0.38 -0.96 -3.47
N TYR A 69 0.69 -2.16 -2.97
CA TYR A 69 1.91 -2.44 -2.21
C TYR A 69 3.18 -2.13 -3.00
N GLU A 70 3.23 -2.56 -4.27
CA GLU A 70 4.36 -2.28 -5.15
C GLU A 70 4.58 -0.78 -5.37
N ALA A 71 3.49 -0.04 -5.59
CA ALA A 71 3.54 1.41 -5.72
C ALA A 71 4.05 2.06 -4.42
N THR A 72 3.52 1.66 -3.26
CA THR A 72 3.97 2.16 -1.94
C THR A 72 5.46 1.91 -1.70
N VAL A 73 5.94 0.67 -1.87
CA VAL A 73 7.36 0.33 -1.64
C VAL A 73 8.28 1.08 -2.59
N ARG A 74 7.91 1.20 -3.87
CA ARG A 74 8.70 1.93 -4.86
C ARG A 74 8.74 3.42 -4.55
N GLY A 75 7.60 4.01 -4.15
CA GLY A 75 7.52 5.39 -3.70
C GLY A 75 8.50 5.67 -2.56
N LEU A 76 8.38 4.89 -1.47
CA LEU A 76 9.28 4.98 -0.31
C LEU A 76 10.75 4.87 -0.74
N TYR A 77 11.08 3.84 -1.52
CA TYR A 77 12.44 3.61 -1.97
C TYR A 77 13.03 4.81 -2.73
N PHE A 78 12.30 5.32 -3.73
CA PHE A 78 12.84 6.39 -4.56
C PHE A 78 13.00 7.70 -3.81
N GLN A 79 12.10 7.99 -2.88
CA GLN A 79 12.13 9.21 -2.07
C GLN A 79 13.39 9.27 -1.19
N ASP A 80 13.62 8.28 -0.33
CA ASP A 80 14.62 8.41 0.73
C ASP A 80 15.80 7.44 0.61
N PHE A 81 15.62 6.29 -0.04
CA PHE A 81 16.59 5.18 0.02
C PHE A 81 17.41 4.97 -1.26
N SER A 82 16.95 5.54 -2.38
CA SER A 82 17.56 5.32 -3.69
C SER A 82 18.86 6.12 -3.88
N SER A 83 19.86 5.51 -4.51
CA SER A 83 21.01 6.25 -5.02
C SER A 83 20.68 6.96 -6.34
N LYS A 84 21.44 8.00 -6.69
CA LYS A 84 21.32 8.68 -8.00
C LYS A 84 21.49 7.70 -9.18
N LYS A 85 22.35 6.68 -9.03
CA LYS A 85 22.53 5.62 -10.03
C LYS A 85 21.28 4.75 -10.17
N ALA A 86 20.68 4.33 -9.05
CA ALA A 86 19.45 3.55 -9.05
C ALA A 86 18.28 4.33 -9.68
N LEU A 87 18.15 5.62 -9.34
CA LEU A 87 17.18 6.54 -9.93
C LEU A 87 17.31 6.61 -11.46
N ASN A 88 18.53 6.86 -11.97
CA ASN A 88 18.78 6.96 -13.41
C ASN A 88 18.55 5.62 -14.13
N ASN A 89 18.90 4.49 -13.51
CA ASN A 89 18.63 3.17 -14.06
C ASN A 89 17.12 2.90 -14.18
N PHE A 90 16.33 3.32 -13.18
CA PHE A 90 14.88 3.17 -13.25
C PHE A 90 14.27 4.02 -14.36
N ILE A 91 14.64 5.31 -14.44
CA ILE A 91 14.15 6.22 -15.48
C ILE A 91 14.51 5.72 -16.89
N SER A 92 15.67 5.11 -17.05
CA SER A 92 16.13 4.56 -18.34
C SER A 92 15.64 3.13 -18.64
N GLY A 93 14.79 2.55 -17.79
CA GLY A 93 14.27 1.19 -17.97
C GLY A 93 15.30 0.07 -17.73
N LYS A 94 16.44 0.38 -17.13
CA LYS A 94 17.55 -0.55 -16.83
C LYS A 94 17.54 -1.03 -15.37
N CYS A 95 16.42 -0.87 -14.67
CA CYS A 95 16.32 -1.30 -13.27
C CYS A 95 15.97 -2.79 -13.21
N ASN A 96 16.88 -3.57 -12.62
CA ASN A 96 16.70 -5.01 -12.41
C ASN A 96 16.41 -5.37 -10.94
N THR A 97 16.18 -4.37 -10.09
CA THR A 97 15.95 -4.62 -8.66
C THR A 97 14.55 -5.18 -8.45
N THR A 98 14.49 -6.37 -7.85
CA THR A 98 13.23 -7.00 -7.45
C THR A 98 12.61 -6.23 -6.28
N LEU A 99 11.30 -6.36 -6.10
CA LEU A 99 10.59 -5.73 -4.99
C LEU A 99 11.15 -6.16 -3.62
N ALA A 100 11.43 -7.45 -3.44
CA ALA A 100 12.10 -7.95 -2.25
C ALA A 100 13.48 -7.30 -2.03
N GLY A 101 14.22 -7.02 -3.11
CA GLY A 101 15.47 -6.27 -3.07
C GLY A 101 15.27 -4.83 -2.57
N LEU A 102 14.20 -4.15 -3.00
CA LEU A 102 13.86 -2.80 -2.52
C LEU A 102 13.53 -2.80 -1.03
N VAL A 103 12.68 -3.73 -0.58
CA VAL A 103 12.32 -3.88 0.85
C VAL A 103 13.57 -4.14 1.71
N GLY A 104 14.48 -5.01 1.23
CA GLY A 104 15.75 -5.27 1.90
C GLY A 104 16.64 -4.03 2.00
N GLN A 105 16.70 -3.21 0.95
CA GLN A 105 17.47 -1.95 0.96
C GLN A 105 16.89 -0.93 1.93
N ILE A 106 15.56 -0.72 1.92
CA ILE A 106 14.88 0.17 2.87
C ILE A 106 15.16 -0.28 4.30
N SER A 107 14.93 -1.56 4.61
CA SER A 107 15.17 -2.14 5.93
C SER A 107 16.61 -1.92 6.43
N SER A 108 17.61 -2.19 5.57
CA SER A 108 19.01 -2.05 5.94
C SER A 108 19.41 -0.62 6.33
N GLN A 109 18.75 0.38 5.76
CA GLN A 109 19.00 1.79 6.04
C GLN A 109 18.21 2.29 7.25
N LEU A 110 17.00 1.76 7.48
CA LEU A 110 16.17 2.13 8.62
C LEU A 110 16.77 1.67 9.95
N ASP A 111 17.15 0.39 10.07
CA ASP A 111 17.48 -0.18 11.39
C ASP A 111 18.91 -0.72 11.54
N LYS A 112 19.78 -0.60 10.53
CA LYS A 112 21.16 -1.16 10.51
C LYS A 112 21.29 -2.67 10.80
N GLU A 113 20.24 -3.35 11.25
CA GLU A 113 20.16 -4.78 11.54
C GLU A 113 19.24 -5.50 10.55
N LYS A 114 19.65 -6.70 10.13
CA LYS A 114 18.77 -7.61 9.40
C LYS A 114 17.68 -8.12 10.34
N GLY A 115 16.41 -7.84 10.04
CA GLY A 115 15.28 -8.26 10.86
C GLY A 115 14.40 -7.14 11.41
N SER A 116 14.51 -5.92 10.85
CA SER A 116 13.67 -4.80 11.26
C SER A 116 12.18 -5.11 11.22
N SER A 117 11.40 -4.49 12.10
CA SER A 117 9.93 -4.59 12.12
C SER A 117 9.33 -4.24 10.76
N PHE A 118 9.93 -3.27 10.06
CA PHE A 118 9.58 -2.94 8.67
C PHE A 118 9.76 -4.13 7.72
N TYR A 119 10.92 -4.77 7.73
CA TYR A 119 11.20 -5.92 6.85
C TYR A 119 10.26 -7.07 7.13
N ILE A 120 10.08 -7.43 8.39
CA ILE A 120 9.21 -8.53 8.81
C ILE A 120 7.77 -8.25 8.37
N LEU A 121 7.27 -7.03 8.61
CA LEU A 121 5.93 -6.62 8.19
C LEU A 121 5.77 -6.70 6.68
N PHE A 122 6.62 -6.01 5.92
CA PHE A 122 6.49 -5.93 4.46
C PHE A 122 6.69 -7.29 3.77
N LYS A 123 7.52 -8.19 4.33
CA LYS A 123 7.65 -9.57 3.83
C LYS A 123 6.42 -10.41 4.15
N LYS A 124 5.83 -10.28 5.35
CA LYS A 124 4.57 -10.96 5.69
C LYS A 124 3.43 -10.50 4.78
N LEU A 125 3.33 -9.19 4.53
CA LEU A 125 2.36 -8.63 3.59
C LEU A 125 2.57 -9.20 2.18
N GLU A 126 3.81 -9.27 1.69
CA GLU A 126 4.14 -9.86 0.40
C GLU A 126 3.68 -11.32 0.28
N THR A 127 3.97 -12.16 1.26
CA THR A 127 3.52 -13.56 1.26
C THR A 127 2.00 -13.65 1.22
N LEU A 128 1.32 -12.89 2.07
CA LEU A 128 -0.13 -12.88 2.14
C LEU A 128 -0.77 -12.42 0.82
N MET A 129 -0.24 -11.37 0.19
CA MET A 129 -0.78 -10.89 -1.08
C MET A 129 -0.62 -11.90 -2.21
N ASN A 130 0.36 -12.80 -2.15
CA ASN A 130 0.48 -13.86 -3.15
C ASN A 130 -0.72 -14.83 -3.11
N GLU A 131 -1.38 -14.98 -1.96
CA GLU A 131 -2.58 -15.82 -1.80
C GLU A 131 -3.81 -15.22 -2.50
N PHE A 132 -3.85 -13.89 -2.66
CA PHE A 132 -4.93 -13.17 -3.33
C PHE A 132 -4.68 -12.91 -4.82
N ASN A 133 -3.52 -13.33 -5.34
CA ASN A 133 -3.08 -13.04 -6.70
C ASN A 133 -2.91 -14.32 -7.53
N HIS A 134 -2.83 -14.14 -8.84
CA HIS A 134 -2.51 -15.18 -9.83
C HIS A 134 -3.57 -16.27 -10.05
N GLY A 135 -4.78 -16.13 -9.51
CA GLY A 135 -5.85 -17.12 -9.73
C GLY A 135 -5.50 -18.49 -9.15
N GLY A 136 -4.67 -18.53 -8.10
CA GLY A 136 -4.37 -19.76 -7.37
C GLY A 136 -5.61 -20.35 -6.71
N MET A 137 -5.53 -21.62 -6.30
CA MET A 137 -6.67 -22.34 -5.71
C MET A 137 -7.33 -21.58 -4.55
N GLU A 138 -6.54 -20.95 -3.68
CA GLU A 138 -7.03 -20.05 -2.63
C GLU A 138 -8.00 -18.97 -3.15
N GLN A 139 -7.72 -18.32 -4.28
CA GLN A 139 -8.60 -17.29 -4.85
C GLN A 139 -9.80 -17.90 -5.56
N ILE A 140 -9.65 -19.10 -6.14
CA ILE A 140 -10.70 -19.83 -6.85
C ILE A 140 -11.70 -20.46 -5.87
N ASP A 141 -11.22 -21.08 -4.79
CA ASP A 141 -12.04 -21.73 -3.77
C ASP A 141 -12.96 -20.72 -3.07
N ARG A 142 -12.52 -19.47 -2.92
CA ARG A 142 -13.36 -18.37 -2.42
C ARG A 142 -14.46 -17.91 -3.40
N ARG A 143 -14.59 -18.53 -4.57
CA ARG A 143 -15.69 -18.33 -5.54
C ARG A 143 -16.76 -19.42 -5.48
N PHE A 144 -16.64 -20.37 -4.57
CA PHE A 144 -17.60 -21.46 -4.43
C PHE A 144 -17.88 -21.78 -2.96
N THR A 145 -19.09 -22.26 -2.67
CA THR A 145 -19.33 -23.16 -1.54
C THR A 145 -19.10 -24.60 -2.01
N GLU A 146 -19.39 -25.61 -1.17
CA GLU A 146 -19.36 -27.01 -1.61
C GLU A 146 -20.25 -27.29 -2.83
N THR A 147 -21.30 -26.47 -3.05
CA THR A 147 -22.34 -26.75 -4.05
C THR A 147 -22.67 -25.59 -4.99
N GLU A 148 -22.25 -24.36 -4.71
CA GLU A 148 -22.70 -23.16 -5.46
C GLU A 148 -21.55 -22.22 -5.79
N MET A 149 -21.62 -21.55 -6.95
CA MET A 149 -20.71 -20.45 -7.28
C MET A 149 -21.19 -19.16 -6.60
N THR A 150 -20.47 -18.70 -5.60
CA THR A 150 -20.79 -17.51 -4.81
C THR A 150 -19.55 -16.85 -4.25
N ASN A 151 -19.66 -15.61 -3.76
CA ASN A 151 -18.56 -14.96 -3.07
C ASN A 151 -18.43 -15.51 -1.65
N ASN A 152 -17.48 -16.43 -1.46
CA ASN A 152 -17.25 -17.16 -0.20
C ASN A 152 -16.00 -16.65 0.55
N PHE A 153 -15.68 -15.35 0.43
CA PHE A 153 -14.62 -14.75 1.24
C PHE A 153 -15.03 -14.71 2.71
N SER A 154 -14.15 -15.18 3.58
CA SER A 154 -14.39 -15.13 5.03
C SER A 154 -14.35 -13.68 5.54
N GLU A 155 -15.04 -13.39 6.64
CA GLU A 155 -14.96 -12.08 7.30
C GLU A 155 -13.51 -11.69 7.65
N LYS A 156 -12.68 -12.68 7.99
CA LYS A 156 -11.25 -12.49 8.24
C LYS A 156 -10.52 -12.01 6.99
N ASP A 157 -10.79 -12.61 5.83
CA ASP A 157 -10.15 -12.22 4.57
C ASP A 157 -10.56 -10.81 4.16
N LYS A 158 -11.87 -10.50 4.25
CA LYS A 158 -12.39 -9.17 3.94
C LYS A 158 -11.75 -8.09 4.81
N HIS A 159 -11.75 -8.33 6.14
CA HIS A 159 -11.11 -7.44 7.11
C HIS A 159 -9.62 -7.26 6.83
N LEU A 160 -8.91 -8.35 6.54
CA LEU A 160 -7.48 -8.29 6.24
C LEU A 160 -7.18 -7.47 4.98
N ILE A 161 -7.98 -7.61 3.93
CA ILE A 161 -7.82 -6.84 2.69
C ILE A 161 -7.93 -5.34 2.97
N VAL A 162 -8.99 -4.92 3.68
CA VAL A 162 -9.20 -3.49 3.95
C VAL A 162 -8.14 -2.92 4.90
N THR A 163 -7.78 -3.63 5.97
CA THR A 163 -6.75 -3.18 6.93
C THR A 163 -5.40 -2.98 6.25
N ILE A 164 -4.97 -3.92 5.39
CA ILE A 164 -3.69 -3.79 4.68
C ILE A 164 -3.74 -2.63 3.69
N SER A 165 -4.83 -2.50 2.94
CA SER A 165 -4.98 -1.40 1.98
C SER A 165 -4.93 -0.04 2.68
N LEU A 166 -5.62 0.08 3.82
CA LEU A 166 -5.64 1.28 4.65
C LEU A 166 -4.25 1.61 5.21
N LEU A 167 -3.54 0.61 5.74
CA LEU A 167 -2.17 0.78 6.23
C LEU A 167 -1.24 1.31 5.14
N LEU A 168 -1.27 0.70 3.94
CA LEU A 168 -0.39 1.08 2.83
C LEU A 168 -0.63 2.52 2.37
N ILE A 169 -1.90 2.95 2.28
CA ILE A 169 -2.21 4.31 1.86
C ILE A 169 -1.89 5.34 2.95
N ARG A 170 -2.11 5.00 4.23
CA ARG A 170 -1.77 5.88 5.36
C ARG A 170 -0.26 6.13 5.40
N VAL A 171 0.57 5.09 5.31
CA VAL A 171 2.03 5.22 5.21
C VAL A 171 2.44 6.07 4.01
N SER A 172 1.87 5.79 2.83
CA SER A 172 2.19 6.54 1.61
C SER A 172 1.83 8.03 1.74
N THR A 173 0.69 8.33 2.35
CA THR A 173 0.18 9.70 2.57
C THR A 173 1.02 10.44 3.59
N THR A 174 1.39 9.80 4.71
CA THR A 174 2.32 10.37 5.69
C THR A 174 3.64 10.78 5.02
N CYS A 175 4.23 9.93 4.18
CA CYS A 175 5.45 10.28 3.46
C CYS A 175 5.24 11.44 2.48
N ALA A 176 4.09 11.48 1.79
CA ALA A 176 3.79 12.54 0.83
C ALA A 176 3.61 13.90 1.51
N LEU A 177 2.91 13.94 2.63
CA LEU A 177 2.74 15.14 3.46
C LEU A 177 4.08 15.61 4.03
N ASN A 178 4.90 14.68 4.54
CA ASN A 178 6.22 15.01 5.05
C ASN A 178 7.13 15.62 3.96
N ALA A 179 7.15 15.01 2.77
CA ALA A 179 7.89 15.54 1.62
C ALA A 179 7.38 16.91 1.13
N ALA A 180 6.12 17.24 1.42
CA ALA A 180 5.50 18.52 1.14
C ALA A 180 5.68 19.56 2.27
N GLY A 181 6.36 19.21 3.37
CA GLY A 181 6.54 20.08 4.54
C GLY A 181 5.29 20.22 5.44
N LYS A 182 4.32 19.32 5.30
CA LYS A 182 3.09 19.26 6.12
C LYS A 182 3.23 18.24 7.26
N GLU A 183 4.26 18.42 8.09
CA GLU A 183 4.64 17.45 9.14
C GLU A 183 3.53 17.21 10.18
N ASP A 184 2.79 18.25 10.57
CA ASP A 184 1.68 18.14 11.52
C ASP A 184 0.55 17.24 11.00
N GLU A 185 0.17 17.40 9.72
CA GLU A 185 -0.82 16.52 9.09
C GLU A 185 -0.29 15.08 8.96
N ALA A 186 1.00 14.92 8.65
CA ALA A 186 1.64 13.61 8.55
C ALA A 186 1.61 12.87 9.89
N LYS A 187 1.82 13.61 10.99
CA LYS A 187 1.79 13.09 12.36
C LYS A 187 0.41 12.61 12.78
N ILE A 188 -0.65 13.34 12.43
CA ILE A 188 -2.03 12.91 12.71
C ILE A 188 -2.30 11.52 12.11
N ILE A 189 -1.91 11.32 10.84
CA ILE A 189 -2.15 10.04 10.15
C ILE A 189 -1.33 8.90 10.77
N ILE A 190 -0.06 9.13 11.14
CA ILE A 190 0.75 8.06 11.73
C ILE A 190 0.28 7.72 13.14
N ASP A 191 -0.20 8.71 13.90
CA ASP A 191 -0.76 8.47 15.23
C ASP A 191 -2.03 7.59 15.13
N GLU A 192 -2.89 7.81 14.13
CA GLU A 192 -4.03 6.91 13.83
C GLU A 192 -3.58 5.46 13.57
N VAL A 193 -2.51 5.26 12.77
CA VAL A 193 -1.95 3.93 12.51
C VAL A 193 -1.45 3.26 13.80
N LEU A 194 -0.83 4.04 14.69
CA LEU A 194 -0.25 3.52 15.92
C LEU A 194 -1.30 3.27 17.01
N SER A 195 -2.37 4.08 17.06
CA SER A 195 -3.49 3.91 17.99
C SER A 195 -4.41 2.75 17.62
N ASP A 196 -4.47 2.38 16.34
CA ASP A 196 -5.30 1.28 15.83
C ASP A 196 -4.64 -0.10 15.99
N ASN A 197 -3.45 -0.20 16.60
CA ASN A 197 -2.86 -1.49 16.95
C ASN A 197 -3.50 -2.04 18.25
N PRO A 198 -4.04 -3.27 18.25
CA PRO A 198 -4.50 -3.92 19.47
C PRO A 198 -3.36 -4.20 20.45
#